data_AF-A0A7G1IBN9-F1
#
_entry.id   AF-A0A7G1IBN9-F1
#
_cell.length_a   1.000
_cell.length_b   1.000
_cell.length_c   1.000
_cell.angle_alpha   90.00
_cell.angle_beta   90.00
_cell.angle_gamma   90.00
#
_symmetry.space_group_name_H-M   'P 1'
#
loop_
_entity.id
_entity.type
_entity.pdbx_description
1 polymer ?
#
loop_
_entity_poly.entity_id
_entity_poly.type
_entity_poly.pdbx_seq_one_letter_code
_entity_poly.pdbx_strand_id
1 'polypeptide(L)' 'MARIDYYNDPDAPPANSVVPSTTAVVTDQQARILLIKRRDNDLWALPGAEWT' A
#
# COMPACT_ATOMS: atom_id res chain seq x y z
N MET A 1 11.57 8.00 -9.16
CA MET A 1 10.45 8.95 -8.99
C MET A 1 9.55 8.37 -7.90
N ALA A 2 9.24 9.12 -6.84
CA ALA A 2 8.34 8.62 -5.79
C ALA A 2 6.90 8.63 -6.31
N ARG A 3 6.11 7.61 -5.95
CA ARG A 3 4.66 7.59 -6.20
C ARG A 3 4.02 8.73 -5.40
N ILE A 4 3.16 9.51 -6.04
CA ILE A 4 2.34 10.56 -5.41
C ILE A 4 0.91 10.03 -5.41
N ASP A 5 0.34 9.85 -4.21
CA ASP A 5 -1.06 9.48 -4.06
C ASP A 5 -1.91 10.76 -3.95
N TYR A 6 -2.93 10.87 -4.81
CA TYR A 6 -3.89 11.96 -4.81
C TYR A 6 -5.19 11.49 -4.14
N TYR A 7 -5.75 12.27 -3.22
CA TYR A 7 -7.00 11.95 -2.52
C TYR A 7 -8.00 13.09 -2.69
N ASN A 8 -9.12 12.82 -3.38
CA ASN A 8 -10.16 13.82 -3.69
C ASN A 8 -9.64 15.11 -4.35
N ASP A 9 -8.57 15.01 -5.13
CA ASP A 9 -7.98 16.14 -5.84
C ASP A 9 -8.56 16.21 -7.27
N PRO A 10 -9.28 17.29 -7.64
CA PRO A 10 -9.83 17.45 -8.98
C PRO A 10 -8.77 17.67 -10.08
N ASP A 11 -7.56 18.09 -9.70
CA ASP A 11 -6.43 18.30 -10.61
C ASP A 11 -5.52 17.05 -10.71
N ALA A 12 -5.93 15.92 -10.11
CA ALA A 12 -5.18 14.68 -10.15
C ALA A 12 -4.97 14.19 -11.59
N PRO A 13 -3.75 13.72 -11.95
CA PRO A 13 -3.48 13.16 -13.26
C PRO A 13 -4.34 11.90 -13.50
N PRO A 14 -4.64 11.57 -14.77
CA PRO A 14 -5.42 10.38 -15.11
C PRO A 14 -4.71 9.11 -14.63
N ALA A 15 -5.49 8.18 -14.07
CA ALA A 15 -4.99 6.88 -13.62
C ALA A 15 -4.32 6.13 -14.77
N ASN A 16 -3.07 5.71 -14.57
CA ASN A 16 -2.21 5.15 -15.61
C ASN A 16 -2.19 3.62 -15.64
N SER A 17 -2.59 2.95 -14.56
CA SER A 17 -2.60 1.49 -14.46
C SER A 17 -3.55 1.03 -13.35
N VAL A 18 -4.24 -0.09 -13.59
CA VAL A 18 -5.00 -0.83 -12.58
C VAL A 18 -4.41 -2.23 -12.51
N VAL A 19 -3.66 -2.50 -11.44
CA VAL A 19 -3.03 -3.80 -11.18
C VAL A 19 -3.77 -4.51 -10.06
N PRO A 20 -4.07 -5.82 -10.21
CA PRO A 20 -4.61 -6.60 -9.12
C PRO A 20 -3.56 -6.71 -8.00
N SER A 21 -4.00 -6.40 -6.78
CA SER A 21 -3.17 -6.45 -5.59
C SER A 21 -3.89 -7.21 -4.49
N THR A 22 -3.12 -7.97 -3.71
CA THR A 22 -3.61 -8.70 -2.55
C THR A 22 -2.93 -8.16 -1.31
N THR A 23 -3.72 -7.83 -0.29
CA THR A 23 -3.25 -7.40 1.03
C THR A 23 -3.89 -8.28 2.11
N ALA A 24 -3.12 -8.65 3.13
CA ALA A 24 -3.61 -9.44 4.25
C ALA A 24 -3.49 -8.66 5.57
N VAL A 25 -4.51 -8.80 6.41
CA VAL A 25 -4.47 -8.32 7.81
C VAL A 25 -4.29 -9.54 8.70
N VAL A 26 -3.17 -9.58 9.43
CA VAL A 26 -2.87 -10.66 10.38
C VAL A 26 -2.89 -10.09 11.78
N THR A 27 -3.68 -10.72 12.65
CA THR A 27 -3.82 -10.32 14.06
C THR A 27 -3.36 -11.41 15.01
N ASP A 28 -2.86 -11.02 16.19
CA ASP A 28 -2.58 -11.94 17.28
C ASP A 28 -3.71 -11.96 18.34
N GLN A 29 -3.52 -12.75 19.40
CA GLN A 29 -4.49 -12.86 20.51
C GLN A 29 -4.65 -11.55 21.31
N GLN A 30 -3.78 -10.57 21.11
CA GLN A 30 -3.81 -9.25 21.76
C GLN A 30 -4.40 -8.18 20.82
N ALA A 31 -4.98 -8.57 19.69
CA ALA A 31 -5.55 -7.69 18.67
C ALA A 31 -4.56 -6.69 18.04
N ARG A 32 -3.26 -7.03 18.01
CA ARG A 32 -2.23 -6.24 17.31
C ARG A 32 -2.18 -6.63 15.83
N ILE A 33 -1.76 -5.73 14.95
CA ILE A 33 -1.68 -5.95 13.49
C ILE A 33 -0.23 -6.08 13.04
N LEU A 34 0.05 -7.07 12.19
CA LEU A 34 1.35 -7.22 11.53
C LEU A 34 1.55 -6.14 10.46
N LEU A 35 2.70 -5.45 10.51
CA LEU A 35 3.16 -4.53 9.48
C LEU A 35 4.56 -4.92 9.00
N ILE A 36 4.86 -4.62 7.74
CA ILE A 36 6.21 -4.73 7.16
C ILE A 36 6.84 -3.35 7.03
N LYS A 37 8.14 -3.24 7.34
CA LYS A 37 8.91 -2.03 7.04
C LYS A 37 9.50 -2.17 5.64
N ARG A 38 9.09 -1.30 4.72
CA ARG A 38 9.55 -1.36 3.34
C ARG A 38 10.98 -0.87 3.23
N ARG A 39 11.79 -1.56 2.40
CA ARG A 39 13.20 -1.20 2.18
C ARG A 39 13.41 -0.01 1.25
N ASP A 40 12.39 0.34 0.46
CA ASP A 40 12.49 1.36 -0.59
C ASP A 40 12.15 2.77 -0.11
N ASN A 41 11.35 2.91 0.95
CA ASN A 41 10.92 4.23 1.45
C ASN A 41 10.84 4.35 2.98
N ASP A 42 11.31 3.34 3.73
CA ASP A 42 11.27 3.28 5.20
C ASP A 42 9.88 3.40 5.85
N LEU A 43 8.81 3.38 5.06
CA LEU A 43 7.43 3.41 5.55
C LEU A 43 6.97 2.02 5.99
N TRP A 44 5.95 2.00 6.85
CA TRP A 44 5.27 0.78 7.25
C TRP A 44 4.05 0.54 6.37
N ALA A 45 3.83 -0.72 6.00
CA ALA A 45 2.69 -1.14 5.17
C ALA A 45 2.12 -2.47 5.66
N LEU A 46 0.89 -2.77 5.26
CA LEU A 46 0.33 -4.11 5.43
C LEU A 46 1.09 -5.12 4.55
N PRO A 47 1.23 -6.38 5.00
CA PRO A 47 1.77 -7.45 4.17
C PRO A 47 0.90 -7.64 2.92
N GLY A 48 1.52 -7.60 1.75
CA GLY A 48 0.83 -7.75 0.49
C GLY A 48 1.79 -7.99 -0.67
N ALA A 49 1.20 -8.33 -1.81
CA ALA A 49 1.89 -8.48 -3.07
C ALA A 49 1.01 -7.92 -4.19
N GLU A 50 1.64 -7.26 -5.14
CA GLU A 50 1.04 -6.90 -6.42
C GLU A 50 1.51 -7.89 -7.49
N TRP A 51 0.61 -8.31 -8.35
CA TRP A 51 0.97 -9.07 -9.54
C TRP A 51 1.24 -8.07 -10.66
N THR A 52 2.51 -8.01 -11.08
CA THR A 52 2.97 -7.21 -12.22
C THR A 52 2.64 -7.87 -13.55
#